data_AF-A0A1J1J6G4-F1
#
_entry.id   AF-A0A1J1J6G4-F1
#
_cell.length_a   1.000
_cell.length_b   1.000
_cell.length_c   1.000
_cell.angle_alpha   90.00
_cell.angle_beta   90.00
_cell.angle_gamma   90.00
#
_symmetry.space_group_name_H-M   'P 1'
#
loop_
_entity.id
_entity.type
_entity.pdbx_description
1 polymer ?
#
loop_
_entity_poly.entity_id
_entity_poly.type
_entity_poly.pdbx_seq_one_letter_code
_entity_poly.pdbx_strand_id
1 'polypeptide(L)'
;QCSEETACCSSNEKICVAKKYEELTLWFNVRYVGSTGYESFKVQNHTECECVYKNRQSTMQMRQAETEKRLRTLPYTTTRRPKPLKCKCPTFFDVEITDGMCGCFCKDKKFECRKRYEGREGFTLSDQRCIIHKICEKPHCLYPPGYSTDIGRCPDRHEKIRRGFLRSK
;
A
#
# COMPACT_ATOMS: atom_id res chain seq x y z
N GLN A 1 -8.60 11.00 12.93
CA GLN A 1 -9.59 10.03 12.42
C GLN A 1 -10.95 10.43 12.93
N CYS A 2 -12.00 10.55 12.10
CA CYS A 2 -13.33 10.99 12.57
C CYS A 2 -13.86 10.04 13.66
N SER A 3 -14.10 10.57 14.86
CA SER A 3 -14.70 9.88 16.00
C SER A 3 -15.27 10.89 16.99
N GLU A 4 -16.08 10.44 17.94
CA GLU A 4 -16.55 11.28 19.05
C GLU A 4 -15.41 11.79 19.95
N GLU A 5 -14.28 11.09 19.99
CA GLU A 5 -13.10 11.48 20.77
C GLU A 5 -12.25 12.55 20.10
N THR A 6 -12.41 12.73 18.78
CA THR A 6 -11.60 13.67 18.00
C THR A 6 -12.38 14.93 17.59
N ALA A 7 -13.72 14.87 17.54
CA ALA A 7 -14.56 16.01 17.25
C ALA A 7 -15.99 15.85 17.80
N CYS A 8 -16.59 16.96 18.21
CA CYS A 8 -17.96 17.01 18.75
C CYS A 8 -18.95 17.57 17.72
N CYS A 9 -20.18 17.06 17.73
CA CYS A 9 -21.30 17.63 16.98
C CYS A 9 -22.08 18.64 17.83
N SER A 10 -22.77 19.60 17.19
CA SER A 10 -23.57 20.63 17.90
C SER A 10 -24.79 20.09 18.67
N SER A 11 -25.15 18.82 18.46
CA SER A 11 -26.25 18.16 19.15
C SER A 11 -25.80 16.78 19.64
N ASN A 12 -26.20 16.43 20.86
CA ASN A 12 -25.91 15.15 21.51
C ASN A 12 -26.62 13.95 20.86
N GLU A 13 -27.57 14.20 19.96
CA GLU A 13 -28.26 13.18 19.16
C GLU A 13 -27.47 12.78 17.90
N LYS A 14 -26.39 13.50 17.60
CA LYS A 14 -25.54 13.31 16.43
C LYS A 14 -24.15 12.83 16.81
N ILE A 15 -23.53 12.10 15.90
CA ILE A 15 -22.20 11.51 16.06
C ILE A 15 -21.33 11.85 14.85
N CYS A 16 -20.05 12.12 15.11
CA CYS A 16 -19.08 12.42 14.06
C CYS A 16 -18.57 11.11 13.44
N VAL A 17 -18.89 10.89 12.17
CA VAL A 17 -18.47 9.69 11.42
C VAL A 17 -17.77 10.08 10.13
N ALA A 18 -17.02 9.15 9.53
CA ALA A 18 -16.46 9.33 8.20
C ALA A 18 -17.57 9.42 7.15
N LYS A 19 -17.57 10.49 6.37
CA LYS A 19 -18.39 10.64 5.17
C LYS A 19 -17.68 10.08 3.94
N LYS A 20 -16.39 10.40 3.82
CA LYS A 20 -15.51 9.88 2.78
C LYS A 20 -14.22 9.37 3.39
N TYR A 21 -13.68 8.33 2.79
CA TYR A 21 -12.41 7.75 3.17
C TYR A 21 -11.66 7.32 1.92
N GLU A 22 -10.33 7.33 2.04
CA GLU A 22 -9.42 6.71 1.10
C GLU A 22 -8.78 5.50 1.79
N GLU A 23 -8.68 4.39 1.08
CA GLU A 23 -8.00 3.20 1.59
C GLU A 23 -6.50 3.31 1.31
N LEU A 24 -5.70 3.24 2.37
CA LEU A 24 -4.26 3.28 2.29
C LEU A 24 -3.69 1.92 2.69
N THR A 25 -2.80 1.38 1.87
CA THR A 25 -2.04 0.18 2.23
C THR A 25 -0.76 0.61 2.94
N LEU A 26 -0.68 0.35 4.24
CA LEU A 26 0.52 0.58 5.04
C LEU A 26 1.30 -0.71 5.18
N TRP A 27 2.63 -0.61 5.13
CA TRP A 27 3.53 -1.75 5.24
C TRP A 27 4.27 -1.69 6.58
N PHE A 28 4.22 -2.80 7.31
CA PHE A 28 4.79 -2.93 8.65
C PHE A 28 5.94 -3.93 8.63
N ASN A 29 7.01 -3.63 9.36
CA ASN A 29 8.02 -4.62 9.68
C ASN A 29 7.48 -5.51 10.80
N VAL A 30 7.31 -6.80 10.52
CA VAL A 30 6.79 -7.78 11.48
C VAL A 30 7.92 -8.67 11.94
N ARG A 31 8.04 -8.83 13.25
CA ARG A 31 8.97 -9.78 13.87
C ARG A 31 8.23 -11.06 14.21
N TYR A 32 8.68 -12.17 13.63
CA TYR A 32 8.26 -13.51 14.03
C TYR A 32 9.35 -14.15 14.87
N VAL A 33 9.02 -15.25 15.55
CA VAL A 33 10.01 -16.05 16.27
C VAL A 33 11.01 -16.61 15.26
N GLY A 34 12.23 -16.06 15.24
CA GLY A 34 13.33 -16.49 14.36
C GLY A 34 13.39 -15.83 12.98
N SER A 35 12.47 -14.92 12.62
CA SER A 35 12.50 -14.22 11.33
C SER A 35 11.93 -12.80 11.41
N THR A 36 12.22 -12.00 10.38
CA THR A 36 11.59 -10.69 10.19
C THR A 36 11.02 -10.67 8.77
N GLY A 37 9.80 -10.17 8.65
CA GLY A 37 9.09 -10.05 7.39
C GLY A 37 8.41 -8.69 7.27
N TYR A 38 7.69 -8.50 6.17
CA TYR A 38 6.85 -7.34 5.97
C TYR A 38 5.43 -7.79 5.70
N GLU A 39 4.48 -7.21 6.42
CA GLU A 39 3.06 -7.41 6.17
C GLU A 39 2.42 -6.08 5.82
N SER A 40 1.48 -6.10 4.88
CA SER A 40 0.65 -4.94 4.58
C SER A 40 -0.64 -5.01 5.36
N PHE A 41 -1.06 -3.88 5.90
CA PHE A 41 -2.38 -3.72 6.48
C PHE A 41 -3.07 -2.53 5.82
N LYS A 42 -4.34 -2.73 5.44
CA LYS A 42 -5.17 -1.68 4.87
C LYS A 42 -5.77 -0.85 5.99
N VAL A 43 -5.52 0.45 5.95
CA VAL A 43 -6.12 1.42 6.88
C VAL A 43 -7.02 2.36 6.11
N GLN A 44 -8.10 2.79 6.75
CA GLN A 44 -9.00 3.80 6.20
C GLN A 44 -8.54 5.18 6.67
N ASN A 45 -8.17 6.05 5.72
CA ASN A 45 -7.90 7.45 5.99
C ASN A 45 -9.17 8.25 5.75
N HIS A 46 -9.79 8.78 6.80
CA HIS A 46 -10.99 9.59 6.65
C HIS A 46 -10.62 10.95 6.04
N THR A 47 -11.18 11.28 4.87
CA THR A 47 -10.91 12.54 4.15
C THR A 47 -12.00 13.59 4.36
N GLU A 48 -13.21 13.17 4.71
CA GLU A 48 -14.32 14.06 5.09
C GLU A 48 -15.13 13.44 6.23
N CYS A 49 -15.53 14.24 7.21
CA CYS A 49 -16.39 13.83 8.33
C CYS A 49 -17.79 14.46 8.21
N GLU A 50 -18.80 13.82 8.80
CA GLU A 50 -20.16 14.36 8.89
C GLU A 50 -20.83 13.98 10.22
N CYS A 51 -21.68 14.87 10.74
CA CYS A 51 -22.50 14.62 11.92
C CYS A 51 -23.82 13.96 11.50
N VAL A 52 -23.95 12.66 11.77
CA VAL A 52 -25.16 11.88 11.46
C VAL A 52 -25.95 11.58 12.72
N TYR A 53 -27.26 11.40 12.61
CA TYR A 53 -28.07 10.95 13.74
C TYR A 53 -27.73 9.52 14.14
N LYS A 54 -27.72 9.24 15.45
CA LYS A 54 -27.43 7.91 16.02
C LYS A 54 -28.30 6.80 15.41
N ASN A 55 -29.54 7.10 15.03
CA ASN A 55 -30.48 6.15 14.40
C ASN A 55 -30.13 5.74 12.96
N ARG A 56 -29.30 6.51 12.24
CA ARG A 56 -28.86 6.15 10.87
C ARG A 56 -27.69 5.17 10.85
N GLN A 57 -26.97 5.02 11.96
CA GLN A 57 -25.79 4.14 12.02
C GLN A 57 -26.19 2.65 11.99
N SER A 58 -27.33 2.30 12.59
CA SER A 58 -27.87 0.93 12.61
C SER A 58 -28.22 0.39 11.22
N THR A 59 -28.63 1.25 10.29
CA THR A 59 -28.97 0.85 8.91
C THR A 59 -27.74 0.71 8.01
N MET A 60 -26.64 1.41 8.29
CA MET A 60 -25.38 1.24 7.55
C MET A 60 -24.59 0.00 7.99
N GLN A 61 -24.61 -0.35 9.28
CA GLN A 61 -23.97 -1.56 9.80
C GLN A 61 -24.62 -2.86 9.25
N MET A 62 -25.94 -2.87 9.03
CA MET A 62 -26.62 -4.03 8.42
C MET A 62 -26.26 -4.26 6.94
N ARG A 63 -25.99 -3.19 6.16
CA ARG A 63 -25.57 -3.34 4.76
C ARG A 63 -24.16 -3.91 4.60
N GLN A 64 -23.26 -3.67 5.56
CA GLN A 64 -21.92 -4.24 5.54
C GLN A 64 -21.94 -5.75 5.87
N ALA A 65 -22.80 -6.20 6.79
CA ALA A 65 -22.98 -7.62 7.12
C ALA A 65 -23.65 -8.45 6.00
N GLU A 66 -24.55 -7.86 5.21
CA GLU A 66 -25.21 -8.57 4.09
C GLU A 66 -24.31 -8.72 2.85
N THR A 67 -23.31 -7.84 2.67
CA THR A 67 -22.39 -7.89 1.52
C THR A 67 -21.36 -9.02 1.68
N GLU A 68 -20.95 -9.34 2.91
CA GLU A 68 -20.03 -10.46 3.19
C GLU A 68 -20.67 -11.84 3.03
N LYS A 69 -22.01 -11.95 3.14
CA LYS A 69 -22.74 -13.23 3.01
C LYS A 69 -23.15 -13.59 1.58
N ARG A 70 -23.27 -12.63 0.66
CA ARG A 70 -23.71 -12.88 -0.74
C ARG A 70 -22.60 -13.34 -1.70
N LEU A 71 -21.33 -13.29 -1.30
CA LEU A 71 -20.18 -13.71 -2.14
C LEU A 71 -19.91 -15.22 -2.17
N ARG A 72 -20.72 -16.06 -1.50
CA ARG A 72 -20.47 -17.51 -1.41
C ARG A 72 -21.36 -18.41 -2.28
N THR A 73 -22.32 -17.90 -3.04
CA THR A 73 -23.34 -18.76 -3.69
C THR A 73 -23.84 -18.29 -5.06
N LEU A 74 -22.97 -17.85 -5.98
CA LEU A 74 -23.36 -17.70 -7.39
C LEU A 74 -22.39 -18.45 -8.33
N PRO A 75 -22.91 -19.39 -9.16
CA PRO A 75 -22.12 -20.02 -10.21
C PRO A 75 -21.91 -19.01 -11.34
N TYR A 76 -20.68 -18.55 -11.49
CA TYR A 76 -20.29 -17.59 -12.53
C TYR A 76 -20.15 -18.32 -13.88
N THR A 77 -21.18 -18.25 -14.71
CA THR A 77 -21.06 -18.48 -16.16
C THR A 77 -21.08 -17.15 -16.90
N THR A 78 -20.25 -17.11 -17.95
CA THR A 78 -20.22 -16.12 -19.06
C THR A 78 -19.13 -15.03 -18.99
N THR A 79 -17.94 -15.48 -19.38
CA THR A 79 -17.07 -14.87 -20.42
C THR A 79 -16.86 -13.35 -20.43
N ARG A 80 -15.84 -12.91 -19.68
CA ARG A 80 -14.73 -12.10 -20.21
C ARG A 80 -13.52 -12.44 -19.36
N ARG A 81 -12.57 -13.20 -19.90
CA ARG A 81 -11.28 -13.41 -19.24
C ARG A 81 -10.57 -12.05 -19.22
N PRO A 82 -10.28 -11.41 -18.07
CA PRO A 82 -9.24 -10.40 -18.06
C PRO A 82 -7.96 -11.15 -18.46
N LYS A 83 -7.29 -10.71 -19.52
CA LYS A 83 -5.93 -11.18 -19.80
C LYS A 83 -5.13 -10.97 -18.51
N PRO A 84 -4.40 -11.98 -17.99
CA PRO A 84 -3.58 -11.76 -16.80
C PRO A 84 -2.60 -10.63 -17.13
N LEU A 85 -2.68 -9.52 -16.39
CA LEU A 85 -1.64 -8.51 -16.38
C LEU A 85 -0.39 -9.22 -15.86
N LYS A 86 0.45 -9.70 -16.78
CA LYS A 86 1.75 -10.30 -16.45
C LYS A 86 2.65 -9.16 -16.02
N CYS A 87 2.56 -8.78 -14.75
CA CYS A 87 3.42 -7.76 -14.20
C CYS A 87 4.86 -8.26 -14.22
N LYS A 88 5.76 -7.41 -14.70
CA LYS A 88 7.17 -7.73 -14.84
C LYS A 88 7.96 -6.96 -13.79
N CYS A 89 8.86 -7.65 -13.12
CA CYS A 89 9.73 -7.06 -12.12
C CYS A 89 11.19 -7.07 -12.57
N PRO A 90 12.03 -6.21 -11.97
CA PRO A 90 13.47 -6.30 -12.10
C PRO A 90 13.99 -7.71 -11.75
N THR A 91 15.13 -8.07 -12.33
CA THR A 91 15.65 -9.45 -12.37
C THR A 91 15.68 -10.19 -11.02
N PHE A 92 15.91 -9.49 -9.91
CA PHE A 92 16.01 -10.08 -8.57
C PHE A 92 14.78 -9.85 -7.68
N PHE A 93 13.69 -9.34 -8.23
CA PHE A 93 12.48 -9.00 -7.49
C PHE A 93 11.31 -9.88 -7.92
N ASP A 94 10.58 -10.36 -6.92
CA ASP A 94 9.41 -11.19 -7.10
C ASP A 94 8.17 -10.34 -7.33
N VAL A 95 7.31 -10.82 -8.23
CA VAL A 95 6.02 -10.19 -8.50
C VAL A 95 5.04 -10.58 -7.39
N GLU A 96 4.32 -9.59 -6.87
CA GLU A 96 3.18 -9.79 -5.99
C GLU A 96 2.00 -8.97 -6.51
N ILE A 97 0.84 -9.64 -6.62
CA ILE A 97 -0.39 -9.02 -7.11
C ILE A 97 -1.38 -9.02 -5.95
N THR A 98 -1.79 -7.83 -5.53
CA THR A 98 -2.79 -7.64 -4.48
C THR A 98 -3.86 -6.70 -5.01
N ASP A 99 -5.12 -7.15 -5.04
CA ASP A 99 -6.28 -6.41 -5.57
C ASP A 99 -6.09 -5.80 -6.97
N GLY A 100 -5.33 -6.50 -7.82
CA GLY A 100 -5.04 -6.06 -9.19
C GLY A 100 -3.92 -5.02 -9.31
N MET A 101 -3.32 -4.58 -8.20
CA MET A 101 -2.09 -3.79 -8.20
C MET A 101 -0.88 -4.71 -8.14
N CYS A 102 0.13 -4.40 -8.94
CA CYS A 102 1.36 -5.16 -9.01
C CYS A 102 2.49 -4.46 -8.29
N GLY A 103 3.17 -5.21 -7.42
CA GLY A 103 4.38 -4.76 -6.73
C GLY A 103 5.54 -5.71 -6.93
N CYS A 104 6.74 -5.16 -6.86
CA CYS A 104 8.00 -5.89 -6.99
C CYS A 104 8.72 -5.90 -5.65
N PHE A 105 8.87 -7.08 -5.04
CA PHE A 105 9.38 -7.26 -3.68
C PHE A 105 10.59 -8.20 -3.63
N CYS A 106 11.49 -7.95 -2.69
CA CYS A 106 12.59 -8.88 -2.37
C CYS A 106 12.08 -9.80 -1.26
N LYS A 107 11.53 -10.98 -1.63
CA LYS A 107 10.99 -11.95 -0.66
C LYS A 107 12.05 -12.91 -0.13
N ASP A 108 13.17 -13.04 -0.86
CA ASP A 108 14.24 -13.96 -0.51
C ASP A 108 15.30 -13.33 0.40
N LYS A 109 15.92 -14.17 1.26
CA LYS A 109 17.19 -13.82 1.93
C LYS A 109 18.37 -13.73 0.95
N LYS A 110 18.14 -13.80 -0.36
CA LYS A 110 19.16 -13.69 -1.40
C LYS A 110 19.83 -12.33 -1.33
N PHE A 111 21.15 -12.37 -1.26
CA PHE A 111 22.00 -11.20 -1.10
C PHE A 111 21.81 -10.17 -2.22
N GLU A 112 21.55 -10.63 -3.45
CA GLU A 112 21.44 -9.79 -4.65
C GLU A 112 20.20 -8.88 -4.66
N CYS A 113 19.04 -9.34 -4.21
CA CYS A 113 17.87 -8.47 -4.10
C CYS A 113 18.01 -7.52 -2.90
N ARG A 114 18.60 -8.00 -1.79
CA ARG A 114 18.76 -7.22 -0.57
C ARG A 114 19.63 -5.98 -0.75
N LYS A 115 20.78 -6.08 -1.43
CA LYS A 115 21.65 -4.91 -1.67
C LYS A 115 20.93 -3.78 -2.39
N ARG A 116 20.12 -4.12 -3.39
CA ARG A 116 19.37 -3.16 -4.22
C ARG A 116 18.16 -2.62 -3.47
N TYR A 117 17.46 -3.48 -2.74
CA TYR A 117 16.36 -3.12 -1.83
C TYR A 117 16.80 -2.11 -0.76
N GLU A 118 18.00 -2.28 -0.19
CA GLU A 118 18.59 -1.40 0.84
C GLU A 118 19.35 -0.19 0.26
N GLY A 119 19.42 -0.04 -1.06
CA GLY A 119 20.12 1.06 -1.72
C GLY A 119 21.65 1.00 -1.68
N ARG A 120 22.23 -0.13 -1.24
CA ARG A 120 23.69 -0.38 -1.21
C ARG A 120 24.27 -0.61 -2.61
N GLU A 121 23.43 -1.02 -3.55
CA GLU A 121 23.81 -1.24 -4.94
C GLU A 121 22.72 -0.73 -5.89
N GLY A 122 23.13 -0.30 -7.08
CA GLY A 122 22.22 0.08 -8.16
C GLY A 122 21.59 -1.12 -8.87
N PHE A 123 20.48 -0.86 -9.57
CA PHE A 123 19.89 -1.84 -10.46
C PHE A 123 20.73 -1.97 -11.72
N THR A 124 20.64 -3.10 -12.41
CA THR A 124 21.35 -3.27 -13.69
C THR A 124 20.82 -2.29 -14.73
N LEU A 125 21.64 -1.90 -15.72
CA LEU A 125 21.18 -0.99 -16.79
C LEU A 125 19.94 -1.54 -17.53
N SER A 126 19.86 -2.86 -17.68
CA SER A 126 18.70 -3.53 -18.27
C SER A 126 17.44 -3.35 -17.42
N ASP A 127 17.54 -3.53 -16.10
CA ASP A 127 16.43 -3.32 -15.17
C ASP A 127 16.03 -1.83 -15.11
N GLN A 128 17.02 -0.93 -15.05
CA GLN A 128 16.78 0.52 -15.08
C GLN A 128 16.01 0.94 -16.33
N ARG A 129 16.44 0.50 -17.52
CA ARG A 129 15.70 0.74 -18.77
C ARG A 129 14.30 0.15 -18.73
N CYS A 130 14.15 -1.07 -18.19
CA CYS A 130 12.85 -1.71 -18.07
C CYS A 130 11.87 -0.86 -17.24
N ILE A 131 12.35 -0.30 -16.13
CA ILE A 131 11.56 0.58 -15.26
C ILE A 131 11.28 1.93 -15.93
N ILE A 132 12.28 2.56 -16.55
CA ILE A 132 12.15 3.86 -17.24
C ILE A 132 11.12 3.77 -18.37
N HIS A 133 11.14 2.69 -19.15
CA HIS A 133 10.19 2.46 -20.24
C HIS A 133 8.85 1.89 -19.77
N LYS A 134 8.62 1.77 -18.45
CA LYS A 134 7.39 1.21 -17.85
C LYS A 134 7.07 -0.22 -18.33
N ILE A 135 8.10 -0.96 -18.73
CA ILE A 135 8.00 -2.38 -19.06
C ILE A 135 8.01 -3.21 -17.76
N CYS A 136 8.73 -2.73 -16.75
CA CYS A 136 8.77 -3.31 -15.40
C CYS A 136 8.17 -2.33 -14.39
N GLU A 137 7.52 -2.87 -13.35
CA GLU A 137 7.09 -2.09 -12.20
C GLU A 137 8.28 -1.65 -11.33
N LYS A 138 8.10 -0.53 -10.63
CA LYS A 138 9.14 -0.01 -9.73
C LYS A 138 9.37 -0.97 -8.56
N PRO A 139 10.64 -1.25 -8.20
CA PRO A 139 10.95 -2.07 -7.04
C PRO A 139 10.57 -1.34 -5.75
N HIS A 140 10.05 -2.10 -4.78
CA HIS A 140 9.89 -1.61 -3.42
C HIS A 140 11.28 -1.41 -2.79
N CYS A 141 11.47 -0.32 -2.03
CA CYS A 141 12.74 0.02 -1.39
C CYS A 141 12.59 0.01 0.14
N LEU A 142 13.68 -0.26 0.86
CA LEU A 142 13.67 -0.25 2.33
C LEU A 142 13.46 1.16 2.90
N TYR A 143 14.02 2.18 2.24
CA TYR A 143 14.00 3.55 2.72
C TYR A 143 13.18 4.46 1.78
N PRO A 144 12.44 5.46 2.33
CA PRO A 144 11.81 6.50 1.53
C PRO A 144 12.88 7.40 0.87
N PRO A 145 12.58 8.06 -0.27
CA PRO A 145 11.26 8.19 -0.93
C PRO A 145 10.87 7.02 -1.86
N GLY A 146 11.64 5.94 -1.91
CA GLY A 146 11.48 4.87 -2.88
C GLY A 146 12.45 4.99 -4.07
N TYR A 147 12.28 4.13 -5.07
CA TYR A 147 13.22 4.01 -6.19
C TYR A 147 13.35 5.32 -6.99
N SER A 148 14.59 5.79 -7.18
CA SER A 148 14.90 6.94 -8.04
C SER A 148 15.23 6.48 -9.45
N THR A 149 14.48 6.96 -10.44
CA THR A 149 14.77 6.74 -11.86
C THR A 149 16.00 7.49 -12.34
N ASP A 150 16.34 8.62 -11.71
CA ASP A 150 17.48 9.46 -12.09
C ASP A 150 18.81 8.82 -11.69
N ILE A 151 18.83 8.16 -10.52
CA ILE A 151 20.03 7.51 -9.97
C ILE A 151 20.02 6.00 -10.27
N GLY A 152 18.87 5.43 -10.66
CA GLY A 152 18.73 4.02 -10.99
C GLY A 152 18.79 3.08 -9.77
N ARG A 153 18.54 3.60 -8.56
CA ARG A 153 18.63 2.82 -7.30
C ARG A 153 17.64 3.26 -6.23
N CYS A 154 17.49 2.38 -5.23
CA CYS A 154 16.86 2.74 -3.96
C CYS A 154 17.81 3.63 -3.13
N PRO A 155 17.26 4.53 -2.30
CA PRO A 155 18.07 5.30 -1.36
C PRO A 155 18.68 4.40 -0.30
N ASP A 156 19.88 4.77 0.18
CA ASP A 156 20.52 4.09 1.31
C ASP A 156 20.15 4.70 2.67
N ARG A 157 20.65 4.07 3.76
CA ARG A 157 20.37 4.49 5.14
C ARG A 157 20.84 5.92 5.45
N HIS A 158 21.95 6.38 4.88
CA HIS A 158 22.55 7.69 5.14
C HIS A 158 21.85 8.80 4.34
N GLU A 159 21.31 8.46 3.17
CA GLU A 159 20.53 9.37 2.33
C GLU A 159 19.17 9.73 2.92
N LYS A 160 18.65 8.91 3.86
CA LYS A 160 17.47 9.21 4.67
C LYS A 160 17.62 10.52 5.46
N ILE A 161 18.85 10.88 5.85
CA ILE A 161 19.14 11.96 6.80
C ILE A 161 19.20 13.33 6.11
N ARG A 162 19.67 13.39 4.85
CA ARG A 162 19.97 14.68 4.19
C ARG A 162 18.73 15.47 3.75
N ARG A 163 17.57 14.84 3.59
CA ARG A 163 16.34 15.55 3.15
C ARG A 163 15.51 16.14 4.28
N GLY A 164 15.83 15.84 5.55
CA GLY A 164 15.19 16.46 6.72
C GLY A 164 15.79 17.81 7.14
N PHE A 165 16.89 18.26 6.53
CA PHE A 165 17.67 19.41 7.01
C PHE A 165 17.84 20.57 6.01
N LEU A 166 17.16 20.54 4.87
CA LEU A 166 17.21 21.60 3.85
C LEU A 166 15.83 22.23 3.60
N ARG A 167 15.21 22.73 4.65
CA ARG A 167 14.19 23.80 4.59
C ARG A 167 14.28 24.68 5.83
N SER A 168 15.34 25.47 5.91
CA SER A 168 15.41 26.70 6.69
C SER A 168 16.61 27.51 6.20
N LYS A 169 16.35 28.35 5.20
CA LYS A 169 16.91 29.69 5.04
C LYS A 169 16.04 30.44 4.05
#